data_AF-A0A962H8U8-F1
#
_entry.id   AF-A0A962H8U8-F1
#
_cell.length_a   1.000
_cell.length_b   1.000
_cell.length_c   1.000
_cell.angle_alpha   90.00
_cell.angle_beta   90.00
_cell.angle_gamma   90.00
#
_symmetry.space_group_name_H-M   'P 1'
#
loop_
_entity.id
_entity.type
_entity.pdbx_description
1 polymer ?
#
loop_
_entity_poly.entity_id
_entity_poly.type
_entity_poly.pdbx_seq_one_letter_code
_entity_poly.pdbx_strand_id
1 'polypeptide(L)'
;MKADQLPQRWRSTAGALRAVQVAFDVSESVMEVVRRTAFESNLSQPDVVRTILGLPISRRAKRPRLTVSLSQEDYQTLGQRYGLDPKNALAIKERVLAELLAFAQGAEGEDQEQDAE
;
A
#
# COMPACT_ATOMS: atom_id res chain seq x y z
N MET A 1 16.34 -45.12 5.74
CA MET A 1 15.19 -45.77 5.08
C MET A 1 13.94 -45.31 5.81
N LYS A 2 12.90 -44.67 5.26
CA LYS A 2 12.43 -44.46 3.88
C LYS A 2 11.84 -43.04 3.77
N ALA A 3 12.33 -42.26 2.81
CA ALA A 3 11.62 -41.13 2.23
C ALA A 3 10.97 -41.65 0.93
N ASP A 4 9.86 -42.34 1.06
CA ASP A 4 9.07 -42.90 -0.04
C ASP A 4 7.68 -43.10 0.55
N GLN A 5 6.64 -42.33 0.24
CA GLN A 5 6.14 -42.04 -1.09
C GLN A 5 5.36 -40.71 -1.07
N LEU A 6 5.89 -39.67 -1.71
CA LEU A 6 5.09 -38.49 -2.07
C LEU A 6 4.59 -38.67 -3.51
N PRO A 7 3.28 -38.53 -3.79
CA PRO A 7 2.68 -38.74 -5.11
C PRO A 7 3.35 -37.90 -6.22
N GLN A 8 3.45 -38.46 -7.43
CA GLN A 8 4.06 -37.84 -8.63
C GLN A 8 3.56 -36.40 -8.91
N ARG A 9 2.30 -36.11 -8.56
CA ARG A 9 1.67 -34.79 -8.73
C ARG A 9 2.25 -33.69 -7.81
N TRP A 10 3.00 -34.05 -6.77
CA TRP A 10 3.66 -33.13 -5.84
C TRP A 10 5.17 -33.01 -6.06
N ARG A 11 5.77 -33.74 -7.02
CA ARG A 11 7.19 -33.57 -7.37
C ARG A 11 7.46 -32.23 -8.07
N SER A 12 6.48 -31.66 -8.78
CA SER A 12 6.59 -30.32 -9.37
C SER A 12 6.63 -29.18 -8.33
N THR A 13 6.46 -29.50 -7.04
CA THR A 13 6.59 -28.56 -5.91
C THR A 13 7.95 -28.62 -5.21
N ALA A 14 8.90 -29.44 -5.69
CA ALA A 14 10.25 -29.52 -5.13
C ALA A 14 11.13 -28.30 -5.50
N GLY A 15 10.75 -27.54 -6.54
CA GLY A 15 11.42 -26.30 -6.95
C GLY A 15 10.96 -25.05 -6.21
N ALA A 16 10.08 -25.18 -5.21
CA ALA A 16 9.75 -24.08 -4.32
C ALA A 16 10.83 -24.00 -3.23
N LEU A 17 11.97 -23.39 -3.57
CA LEU A 17 12.92 -22.85 -2.60
C LEU A 17 12.11 -21.93 -1.66
N ARG A 18 11.67 -22.46 -0.51
CA ARG A 18 11.00 -21.66 0.51
C ARG A 18 11.98 -20.59 0.95
N ALA A 19 11.64 -19.33 0.73
CA ALA A 19 12.42 -18.22 1.25
C ALA A 19 12.47 -18.35 2.77
N VAL A 20 13.68 -18.50 3.32
CA VAL A 20 13.90 -18.47 4.77
C VAL A 20 13.88 -17.01 5.20
N GLN A 21 13.01 -16.67 6.15
CA GLN A 21 12.98 -15.33 6.73
C GLN A 21 14.16 -15.20 7.70
N VAL A 22 14.94 -14.13 7.55
CA VAL A 22 16.08 -13.81 8.41
C VAL A 22 15.76 -12.54 9.18
N ALA A 23 15.97 -12.58 10.49
CA ALA A 23 15.86 -11.42 11.37
C ALA A 23 17.22 -10.75 11.50
N PHE A 24 17.22 -9.42 11.55
CA PHE A 24 18.42 -8.61 11.76
C PHE A 24 18.19 -7.69 12.97
N ASP A 25 19.14 -7.68 13.90
CA ASP A 25 19.18 -6.67 14.96
C ASP A 25 19.88 -5.43 14.41
N VAL A 26 19.15 -4.32 14.36
CA VAL A 26 19.63 -3.04 13.82
C VAL A 26 19.27 -1.90 14.78
N SER A 27 20.01 -0.80 14.68
CA SER A 27 19.68 0.42 15.45
C SER A 27 18.37 1.05 14.95
N GLU A 28 17.74 1.83 15.82
CA GLU A 28 16.51 2.57 15.50
C GLU A 28 16.69 3.51 14.32
N SER A 29 17.82 4.22 14.25
CA SER A 29 18.18 5.09 13.12
C SER A 29 18.15 4.39 11.77
N VAL A 30 18.60 3.12 11.70
CA VAL A 30 18.55 2.32 10.47
C VAL A 30 17.12 1.94 10.13
N MET A 31 16.32 1.55 11.13
CA MET A 31 14.90 1.25 10.90
C MET A 31 14.13 2.44 10.37
N GLU A 32 14.37 3.64 10.91
CA GLU A 32 13.73 4.88 10.47
C GLU A 32 14.06 5.20 9.02
N VAL A 33 15.34 5.11 8.64
CA VAL A 33 15.77 5.34 7.25
C VAL A 33 15.10 4.34 6.31
N VAL A 34 15.08 3.06 6.65
CA VAL A 34 14.44 2.03 5.82
C VAL A 34 12.93 2.28 5.70
N ARG A 35 12.24 2.70 6.77
CA ARG A 35 10.82 3.06 6.73
C ARG A 35 10.58 4.25 5.80
N ARG A 36 11.38 5.30 5.93
CA ARG A 36 11.27 6.51 5.10
C ARG A 36 11.49 6.18 3.63
N THR A 37 12.57 5.48 3.30
CA THR A 37 12.86 5.09 1.91
C THR A 37 11.78 4.16 1.34
N ALA A 38 11.24 3.23 2.13
CA ALA A 38 10.14 2.38 1.70
C ALA A 38 8.89 3.20 1.35
N PHE A 39 8.56 4.20 2.18
CA PHE A 39 7.46 5.12 1.93
C PHE A 39 7.69 5.95 0.66
N GLU A 40 8.82 6.64 0.55
CA GLU A 40 9.17 7.51 -0.59
C GLU A 40 9.23 6.75 -1.91
N SER A 41 9.81 5.54 -1.91
CA SER A 41 9.94 4.71 -3.11
C SER A 41 8.68 3.90 -3.42
N ASN A 42 7.65 4.00 -2.58
CA ASN A 42 6.44 3.19 -2.65
C ASN A 42 6.76 1.66 -2.73
N LEU A 43 7.77 1.24 -1.95
CA LEU A 43 8.24 -0.13 -1.83
C LEU A 43 7.92 -0.68 -0.44
N SER A 44 7.89 -2.01 -0.28
CA SER A 44 7.86 -2.60 1.06
C SER A 44 9.25 -2.55 1.70
N GLN A 45 9.34 -2.52 3.03
CA GLN A 45 10.64 -2.57 3.71
C GLN A 45 11.48 -3.79 3.29
N PRO A 46 10.92 -5.01 3.15
CA PRO A 46 11.67 -6.13 2.59
C PRO A 46 12.19 -5.88 1.17
N ASP A 47 11.42 -5.20 0.31
CA ASP A 47 11.88 -4.85 -1.04
C ASP A 47 13.00 -3.80 -1.03
N VAL A 48 12.97 -2.84 -0.09
CA VAL A 48 14.09 -1.91 0.12
C VAL A 48 15.34 -2.69 0.53
N VAL A 49 15.23 -3.60 1.51
CA VAL A 49 16.36 -4.46 1.92
C VAL A 49 16.88 -5.30 0.75
N ARG A 50 16.00 -5.88 -0.06
CA ARG A 50 16.39 -6.60 -1.28
C ARG A 50 17.13 -5.70 -2.27
N THR A 51 16.68 -4.46 -2.43
CA THR A 51 17.31 -3.47 -3.30
C THR A 51 18.72 -3.13 -2.81
N ILE A 52 18.90 -2.89 -1.50
CA ILE A 52 20.21 -2.67 -0.87
C ILE A 52 21.15 -3.87 -1.11
N LEU A 53 20.62 -5.09 -1.03
CA LEU A 53 21.36 -6.32 -1.25
C LEU A 53 21.56 -6.69 -2.74
N GLY A 54 21.09 -5.86 -3.68
CA GLY A 54 21.19 -6.14 -5.12
C GLY A 54 20.33 -7.32 -5.60
N LEU A 55 19.31 -7.69 -4.83
CA LEU A 55 18.40 -8.81 -5.14
C LEU A 55 17.19 -8.35 -5.96
N PRO A 56 16.65 -9.20 -6.85
CA PRO A 56 15.48 -8.85 -7.64
C PRO A 56 14.25 -8.66 -6.77
N ILE A 57 13.44 -7.65 -7.09
CA ILE A 57 12.16 -7.34 -6.44
C ILE A 57 10.99 -7.66 -7.37
N SER A 58 9.93 -8.26 -6.82
CA SER A 58 8.70 -8.53 -7.58
C SER A 58 7.74 -7.36 -7.43
N ARG A 59 7.83 -6.40 -8.36
CA ARG A 59 6.89 -5.27 -8.44
C ARG A 59 5.57 -5.74 -9.04
N ARG A 60 4.70 -6.34 -8.21
CA ARG A 60 3.31 -6.52 -8.59
C ARG A 60 2.60 -5.20 -8.36
N ALA A 61 2.10 -4.56 -9.41
CA ALA A 61 1.26 -3.37 -9.30
C ALA A 61 0.06 -3.67 -8.39
N LYS A 62 0.15 -3.24 -7.13
CA LYS A 62 -0.98 -3.30 -6.21
C LYS A 62 -1.85 -2.10 -6.54
N ARG A 63 -3.13 -2.35 -6.84
CA ARG A 63 -4.10 -1.26 -7.00
C ARG A 63 -4.13 -0.45 -5.70
N PRO A 64 -3.86 0.87 -5.73
CA PRO A 64 -3.98 1.70 -4.54
C PRO A 64 -5.43 1.65 -4.07
N ARG A 65 -5.64 1.35 -2.78
CA ARG A 65 -6.95 1.28 -2.15
C ARG A 65 -6.92 2.18 -0.92
N LEU A 66 -7.80 3.17 -0.89
CA LEU A 66 -8.06 3.95 0.31
C LEU A 66 -9.37 3.44 0.91
N THR A 67 -9.33 3.05 2.17
CA THR A 67 -10.49 2.57 2.93
C THR A 67 -10.68 3.47 4.14
N VAL A 68 -11.91 3.94 4.33
CA VAL A 68 -12.33 4.70 5.51
C VAL A 68 -13.57 4.02 6.10
N SER A 69 -13.64 3.97 7.42
CA SER A 69 -14.82 3.50 8.14
C SER A 69 -15.73 4.70 8.40
N LEU A 70 -16.97 4.63 7.91
CA LEU A 70 -17.98 5.67 8.12
C LEU A 70 -19.13 5.09 8.95
N SER A 71 -19.46 5.75 10.05
CA SER A 71 -20.62 5.47 10.89
C SER A 71 -21.90 6.06 10.29
N GLN A 72 -23.05 5.71 10.86
CA GLN A 72 -24.34 6.26 10.41
C GLN A 72 -24.44 7.78 10.65
N GLU A 73 -23.81 8.29 11.69
CA GLU A 73 -23.73 9.73 12.00
C GLU A 73 -22.88 10.48 10.96
N ASP A 74 -21.81 9.83 10.47
CA ASP A 74 -20.97 10.39 9.40
C ASP A 74 -21.78 10.55 8.11
N TYR A 75 -22.62 9.57 7.75
CA TYR A 75 -23.50 9.70 6.58
C TYR A 75 -24.52 10.82 6.72
N GLN A 76 -25.01 11.09 7.93
CA GLN A 76 -25.90 12.25 8.18
C GLN A 76 -25.16 13.57 7.98
N THR A 77 -23.94 13.66 8.51
CA THR A 77 -23.09 14.85 8.37
C THR A 77 -22.68 15.09 6.92
N LEU A 78 -22.28 14.03 6.20
CA LEU A 78 -21.94 14.10 4.78
C LEU A 78 -23.16 14.43 3.92
N GLY A 79 -24.33 13.88 4.24
CA GLY A 79 -25.59 14.23 3.60
C GLY A 79 -25.90 15.72 3.73
N GLN A 80 -25.79 16.28 4.94
CA GLN A 80 -25.96 17.71 5.18
C GLN A 80 -24.92 18.56 4.44
N ARG A 81 -23.64 18.17 4.49
CA ARG A 81 -22.53 18.88 3.84
C ARG A 81 -22.69 18.96 2.33
N TYR A 82 -23.16 17.87 1.71
CA TYR A 82 -23.30 17.78 0.26
C TYR A 82 -24.71 18.12 -0.26
N GLY A 83 -25.67 18.38 0.64
CA GLY A 83 -27.08 18.56 0.27
C GLY A 83 -27.70 17.28 -0.30
N LEU A 84 -27.24 16.11 0.13
CA LEU A 84 -27.68 14.79 -0.33
C LEU A 84 -28.48 14.06 0.77
N ASP A 85 -29.37 13.16 0.37
CA ASP A 85 -30.04 12.28 1.32
C ASP A 85 -29.01 11.35 1.98
N PRO A 86 -28.89 11.31 3.32
CA PRO A 86 -27.99 10.41 4.03
C PRO A 86 -28.26 8.92 3.78
N LYS A 87 -29.44 8.57 3.27
CA LYS A 87 -29.76 7.20 2.83
C LYS A 87 -29.20 6.88 1.44
N ASN A 88 -28.81 7.90 0.67
CA ASN A 88 -28.20 7.72 -0.64
C ASN A 88 -26.67 7.59 -0.52
N ALA A 89 -26.24 6.43 -0.03
CA ALA A 89 -24.82 6.11 0.14
C ALA A 89 -24.02 6.16 -1.18
N LEU A 90 -24.67 5.89 -2.32
CA LEU A 90 -24.01 5.95 -3.63
C LEU A 90 -23.64 7.39 -3.99
N ALA A 91 -24.59 8.33 -3.91
CA ALA A 91 -24.35 9.73 -4.21
C ALA A 91 -23.31 10.35 -3.25
N ILE A 92 -23.36 10.00 -1.96
CA ILE A 92 -22.36 10.43 -0.99
C ILE A 92 -20.97 9.90 -1.36
N LYS A 93 -20.87 8.63 -1.75
CA LYS A 93 -19.60 8.03 -2.18
C LYS A 93 -19.03 8.70 -3.43
N GLU A 94 -19.86 9.00 -4.43
CA GLU A 94 -19.43 9.72 -5.64
C GLU A 94 -18.92 11.12 -5.30
N ARG A 95 -19.62 11.82 -4.40
CA ARG A 95 -19.20 13.16 -3.98
C ARG A 95 -17.90 13.15 -3.19
N VAL A 96 -17.72 12.17 -2.30
CA VAL A 96 -16.46 11.93 -1.57
C VAL A 96 -15.33 11.60 -2.54
N LEU A 97 -15.57 10.75 -3.54
CA LEU A 97 -14.57 10.44 -4.55
C LEU A 97 -14.14 11.69 -5.33
N ALA A 98 -15.09 12.53 -5.74
CA ALA A 98 -14.80 13.79 -6.42
C ALA A 98 -13.98 14.74 -5.53
N GLU A 99 -14.27 14.82 -4.24
CA GLU A 99 -13.50 15.63 -3.28
C GLU A 99 -12.07 15.09 -3.09
N LEU A 100 -11.89 13.76 -3.01
CA LEU A 100 -10.56 13.15 -2.95
C LEU A 100 -9.74 13.39 -4.22
N LEU A 101 -10.37 13.34 -5.39
CA LEU A 101 -9.72 13.67 -6.67
C LEU A 101 -9.30 15.14 -6.73
N ALA A 102 -10.17 16.05 -6.28
CA ALA A 102 -9.85 17.48 -6.22
C ALA A 102 -8.71 17.76 -5.23
N PHE A 103 -8.70 17.11 -4.07
CA PHE A 103 -7.61 17.20 -3.11
C PHE A 103 -6.28 16.74 -3.69
N ALA A 104 -6.27 15.60 -4.40
CA ALA A 104 -5.06 15.09 -5.04
C ALA A 104 -4.54 16.04 -6.13
N GLN A 105 -5.42 16.60 -6.96
CA GLN A 105 -5.03 17.56 -8.01
C GLN A 105 -4.57 18.90 -7.44
N GLY A 106 -5.15 19.34 -6.32
CA GLY A 106 -4.73 20.56 -5.62
C GLY A 106 -3.35 20.42 -4.98
N ALA A 107 -3.03 19.24 -4.44
CA ALA A 107 -1.72 18.96 -3.85
C ALA A 107 -0.58 18.96 -4.91
N GLU A 108 -0.85 18.58 -6.16
CA GLU A 108 0.13 18.63 -7.25
C GLU A 108 0.46 20.05 -7.73
N GLY A 109 -0.29 21.07 -7.28
CA GLY A 109 -0.12 22.47 -7.68
C GLY A 109 0.80 23.30 -6.79
N GLU A 110 1.13 22.84 -5.58
CA GLU A 110 1.96 23.61 -4.63
C GLU A 110 3.47 23.28 -4.74
N ASP A 111 3.82 22.21 -5.46
CA ASP A 111 5.22 21.75 -5.61
C ASP A 111 5.99 22.41 -6.78
N GLN A 112 5.39 23.35 -7.54
CA GLN A 112 6.02 23.96 -8.73
C GLN A 112 6.43 25.44 -8.58
N GLU A 113 6.21 26.10 -7.44
CA GLU A 113 6.51 27.54 -7.28
C GLU A 113 7.59 27.83 -6.21
N GLN A 114 8.66 27.04 -6.16
CA GLN A 114 9.87 27.35 -5.37
C GLN A 114 11.14 26.88 -6.10
N ASP A 115 11.43 27.46 -7.27
CA ASP A 115 12.77 27.46 -7.87
C ASP A 115 12.83 28.51 -8.99
N ALA A 116 12.56 29.77 -8.65
CA ALA A 116 12.87 30.91 -9.50
C ALA A 116 13.14 32.16 -8.63
N GLU A 117 14.29 32.17 -7.94
CA GLU A 117 14.98 33.41 -7.60
C GLU A 117 16.49 33.26 -7.79
#